data_AF-A0A955EVE4-F1
#
_entry.id   AF-A0A955EVE4-F1
#
_cell.length_a   1.000
_cell.length_b   1.000
_cell.length_c   1.000
_cell.angle_alpha   90.00
_cell.angle_beta   90.00
_cell.angle_gamma   90.00
#
_symmetry.space_group_name_H-M   'P 1'
#
loop_
_entity.id
_entity.type
_entity.pdbx_description
1 polymer ?
#
loop_
_entity_poly.entity_id
_entity_poly.type
_entity_poly.pdbx_seq_one_letter_code
_entity_poly.pdbx_strand_id
1 'polypeptide(L)'
;DADIWAAWNQLQAYQQDIPDLFQANAVLVVSDGLQARMGSLTSDRERFMAWRTIDGVATDPLGPMRELETLVLGLFQRDLLLEYLRHFVLFEDDGRLVKKVAGYHQFHAVRAVVNSVLQASGPGADPRWRGKGGVVWHTQGAGKSIEMTCLAGALMAHPAMGNPTLVVVTDRNDLD
;
A
#
# COMPACT_ATOMS: atom_id res chain seq x y z
N ASP A 1 -18.29 -15.19 -20.64
CA ASP A 1 -18.65 -14.38 -19.47
C ASP A 1 -17.55 -13.37 -19.18
N ALA A 2 -17.95 -12.15 -18.82
CA ALA A 2 -17.02 -11.09 -18.44
C ALA A 2 -16.86 -11.10 -16.91
N ASP A 3 -15.71 -11.57 -16.43
CA ASP A 3 -15.34 -11.56 -15.02
C ASP A 3 -14.02 -10.79 -14.82
N ILE A 4 -13.62 -10.60 -13.55
CA ILE A 4 -12.38 -9.90 -13.22
C ILE A 4 -11.11 -10.54 -13.81
N TRP A 5 -11.14 -11.84 -14.12
CA TRP A 5 -9.97 -12.57 -14.64
C TRP A 5 -9.88 -12.48 -16.16
N ALA A 6 -11.02 -12.41 -16.86
CA ALA A 6 -11.08 -11.99 -18.25
C ALA A 6 -10.54 -10.56 -18.41
N ALA A 7 -10.91 -9.64 -17.52
CA ALA A 7 -10.37 -8.29 -17.49
C ALA A 7 -8.85 -8.26 -17.20
N TRP A 8 -8.37 -9.10 -16.28
CA TRP A 8 -6.93 -9.25 -16.02
C TRP A 8 -6.17 -9.78 -17.25
N ASN A 9 -6.68 -10.81 -17.92
CA ASN A 9 -6.09 -11.34 -19.16
C ASN A 9 -6.04 -10.26 -20.25
N GLN A 10 -7.08 -9.41 -20.34
CA GLN A 10 -7.09 -8.29 -21.27
C GLN A 10 -6.01 -7.24 -20.96
N LEU A 11 -5.75 -6.96 -19.68
CA LEU A 11 -4.60 -6.13 -19.29
C LEU A 11 -3.26 -6.76 -19.68
N GLN A 12 -3.12 -8.08 -19.56
CA GLN A 12 -1.89 -8.77 -19.98
C GLN A 12 -1.67 -8.65 -21.50
N ALA A 13 -2.73 -8.83 -22.29
CA ALA A 13 -2.68 -8.62 -23.73
C ALA A 13 -2.27 -7.17 -24.09
N TYR A 14 -2.89 -6.17 -23.46
CA TYR A 14 -2.51 -4.77 -23.71
C TYR A 14 -1.08 -4.45 -23.31
N GLN A 15 -0.56 -5.02 -22.21
CA GLN A 15 0.83 -4.85 -21.86
C GLN A 15 1.80 -5.45 -22.88
N GLN A 16 1.41 -6.54 -23.55
CA GLN A 16 2.19 -7.17 -24.61
C GLN A 16 2.10 -6.37 -25.93
N ASP A 17 0.91 -5.90 -26.28
CA ASP A 17 0.64 -5.25 -27.56
C ASP A 17 1.08 -3.78 -27.60
N ILE A 18 0.94 -3.04 -26.49
CA ILE A 18 1.20 -1.60 -26.38
C ILE A 18 1.95 -1.23 -25.08
N PRO A 19 3.15 -1.78 -24.84
CA PRO A 19 3.87 -1.63 -23.57
C PRO A 19 4.18 -0.18 -23.18
N ASP A 20 4.38 0.70 -24.15
CA ASP A 20 4.75 2.11 -23.90
C ASP A 20 3.66 2.87 -23.13
N LEU A 21 2.38 2.50 -23.30
CA LEU A 21 1.27 3.12 -22.57
C LEU A 21 1.22 2.73 -21.09
N PHE A 22 1.98 1.71 -20.68
CA PHE A 22 1.95 1.18 -19.31
C PHE A 22 3.15 1.61 -18.46
N GLN A 23 4.19 2.20 -19.06
CA GLN A 23 5.41 2.57 -18.34
C GLN A 23 5.14 3.55 -17.18
N ALA A 24 4.23 4.51 -17.38
CA ALA A 24 3.87 5.51 -16.39
C ALA A 24 2.81 5.03 -15.38
N ASN A 25 2.18 3.87 -15.59
CA ASN A 25 1.05 3.43 -14.78
C ASN A 25 1.52 3.04 -13.39
N ALA A 26 1.05 3.75 -12.36
CA ALA A 26 1.38 3.43 -10.97
C ALA A 26 0.70 2.13 -10.49
N VAL A 27 -0.59 2.00 -10.75
CA VAL A 27 -1.47 0.91 -10.30
C VAL A 27 -2.37 0.51 -11.46
N LEU A 28 -2.70 -0.78 -11.55
CA LEU A 28 -3.69 -1.34 -12.46
C LEU A 28 -4.90 -1.82 -11.67
N VAL A 29 -6.11 -1.65 -12.23
CA VAL A 29 -7.36 -2.10 -11.63
C VAL A 29 -8.13 -2.96 -12.62
N VAL A 30 -8.68 -4.07 -12.13
CA VAL A 30 -9.64 -4.92 -12.85
C VAL A 30 -10.94 -4.98 -12.06
N SER A 31 -12.07 -4.92 -12.76
CA SER A 31 -13.39 -4.96 -12.12
C SER A 31 -14.47 -5.44 -13.09
N ASP A 32 -15.49 -6.12 -12.56
CA ASP A 32 -16.76 -6.44 -13.23
C ASP A 32 -17.93 -5.56 -12.71
N GLY A 33 -17.61 -4.53 -11.92
CA GLY A 33 -18.57 -3.66 -11.23
C GLY A 33 -18.87 -4.07 -9.79
N LEU A 34 -18.88 -5.37 -9.48
CA LEU A 34 -19.15 -5.89 -8.12
C LEU A 34 -17.86 -6.23 -7.38
N GLN A 35 -16.95 -6.89 -8.09
CA GLN A 35 -15.62 -7.23 -7.64
C GLN A 35 -14.59 -6.23 -8.19
N ALA A 36 -13.57 -5.95 -7.41
CA ALA A 36 -12.43 -5.14 -7.86
C ALA A 36 -11.12 -5.66 -7.28
N ARG A 37 -10.10 -5.73 -8.11
CA ARG A 37 -8.72 -6.04 -7.68
C ARG A 37 -7.78 -4.99 -8.22
N MET A 38 -6.73 -4.70 -7.45
CA MET A 38 -5.65 -3.82 -7.85
C MET A 38 -4.30 -4.50 -7.70
N GLY A 39 -3.37 -4.15 -8.57
CA GLY A 39 -2.01 -4.65 -8.58
C GLY A 39 -1.06 -3.67 -9.25
N SER A 40 0.22 -4.01 -9.23
CA SER A 40 1.25 -3.31 -10.00
C SER A 40 1.30 -3.81 -11.44
N LEU A 41 2.10 -3.14 -12.27
CA LEU A 41 2.39 -3.59 -13.64
C LEU A 41 2.95 -5.01 -13.69
N THR A 42 3.80 -5.39 -12.74
CA THR A 42 4.46 -6.71 -12.70
C THR A 42 3.77 -7.69 -11.75
N SER A 43 2.57 -7.36 -11.27
CA SER A 43 1.80 -8.24 -10.39
C SER A 43 1.19 -9.39 -11.18
N ASP A 44 1.41 -10.62 -10.70
CA ASP A 44 0.66 -11.77 -11.16
C ASP A 44 -0.79 -11.73 -10.62
N ARG A 45 -1.57 -12.73 -11.03
CA ARG A 45 -2.97 -12.87 -10.64
C ARG A 45 -3.19 -12.92 -9.12
N GLU A 46 -2.26 -13.51 -8.35
CA GLU A 46 -2.37 -13.63 -6.89
C GLU A 46 -2.07 -12.31 -6.17
N ARG A 47 -1.26 -11.45 -6.79
CA ARG A 47 -0.93 -10.11 -6.29
C ARG A 47 -1.91 -9.03 -6.72
N PHE A 48 -2.90 -9.36 -7.54
CA PHE A 48 -4.09 -8.53 -7.72
C PHE A 48 -5.04 -8.75 -6.53
N MET A 49 -5.02 -7.81 -5.58
CA MET A 49 -5.72 -7.93 -4.29
C MET A 49 -6.91 -6.98 -4.20
N ALA A 50 -7.89 -7.35 -3.38
CA ALA A 50 -9.02 -6.48 -3.08
C ALA A 50 -8.61 -5.35 -2.12
N TRP A 51 -9.13 -4.15 -2.33
CA TRP A 51 -9.08 -3.07 -1.35
C TRP A 51 -10.30 -3.15 -0.44
N ARG A 52 -10.09 -3.29 0.87
CA ARG A 52 -11.12 -3.83 1.78
C ARG A 52 -11.64 -2.82 2.81
N THR A 53 -11.22 -1.56 2.76
CA THR A 53 -11.64 -0.55 3.75
C THR A 53 -11.64 0.84 3.13
N ILE A 54 -12.47 1.73 3.66
CA ILE A 54 -12.50 3.15 3.25
C ILE A 54 -11.68 4.01 4.22
N ASP A 55 -11.76 3.71 5.51
CA ASP A 55 -11.18 4.51 6.59
C ASP A 55 -9.97 3.85 7.27
N GLY A 56 -9.68 2.58 6.97
CA GLY A 56 -8.65 1.79 7.65
C GLY A 56 -9.12 1.14 8.94
N VAL A 57 -10.41 1.26 9.29
CA VAL A 57 -11.00 0.78 10.53
C VAL A 57 -12.02 -0.33 10.23
N ALA A 58 -13.01 -0.03 9.40
CA ALA A 58 -14.04 -1.00 9.03
C ALA A 58 -13.62 -1.79 7.79
N THR A 59 -13.54 -3.10 7.92
CA THR A 59 -13.36 -4.02 6.79
C THR A 59 -14.71 -4.27 6.11
N ASP A 60 -14.75 -4.15 4.79
CA ASP A 60 -15.94 -4.23 3.93
C ASP A 60 -17.11 -3.35 4.42
N PRO A 61 -16.89 -2.02 4.58
CA PRO A 61 -17.86 -1.14 5.23
C PRO A 61 -19.20 -1.04 4.48
N LEU A 62 -19.22 -1.36 3.19
CA LEU A 62 -20.42 -1.31 2.32
C LEU A 62 -21.05 -2.70 2.11
N GLY A 63 -20.49 -3.74 2.72
CA GLY A 63 -20.94 -5.12 2.55
C GLY A 63 -20.47 -5.78 1.25
N PRO A 64 -20.97 -6.99 0.95
CA PRO A 64 -20.57 -7.76 -0.23
C PRO A 64 -20.99 -7.06 -1.53
N MET A 65 -20.30 -7.38 -2.63
CA MET A 65 -20.59 -6.87 -3.99
C MET A 65 -20.43 -5.34 -4.16
N ARG A 66 -19.65 -4.70 -3.28
CA ARG A 66 -19.34 -3.26 -3.30
C ARG A 66 -17.83 -3.00 -3.32
N GLU A 67 -17.05 -3.92 -3.86
CA GLU A 67 -15.58 -3.84 -3.79
C GLU A 67 -15.03 -2.70 -4.65
N LEU A 68 -15.62 -2.42 -5.83
CA LEU A 68 -15.22 -1.28 -6.65
C LEU A 68 -15.47 0.04 -5.94
N GLU A 69 -16.64 0.19 -5.32
CA GLU A 69 -16.98 1.39 -4.54
C GLU A 69 -16.06 1.55 -3.33
N THR A 70 -15.74 0.44 -2.65
CA THR A 70 -14.77 0.42 -1.54
C THR A 70 -13.37 0.85 -1.99
N LEU A 71 -12.90 0.38 -3.15
CA LEU A 71 -11.61 0.79 -3.73
C LEU A 71 -11.60 2.28 -4.11
N VAL A 72 -12.64 2.76 -4.80
CA VAL A 72 -12.72 4.15 -5.25
C VAL A 72 -12.76 5.10 -4.04
N LEU A 73 -13.60 4.80 -3.06
CA LEU A 73 -13.71 5.61 -1.85
C LEU A 73 -12.51 5.43 -0.91
N GLY A 74 -11.84 4.29 -0.91
CA GLY A 74 -10.74 4.00 0.02
C GLY A 74 -9.35 4.41 -0.46
N LEU A 75 -9.11 4.43 -1.77
CA LEU A 75 -7.79 4.76 -2.33
C LEU A 75 -7.81 5.94 -3.31
N PHE A 76 -8.84 6.06 -4.15
CA PHE A 76 -8.87 7.06 -5.23
C PHE A 76 -9.42 8.42 -4.83
N GLN A 77 -9.56 8.68 -3.53
CA GLN A 77 -9.63 10.05 -3.05
C GLN A 77 -8.30 10.76 -3.34
N ARG A 78 -8.36 12.00 -3.84
CA ARG A 78 -7.18 12.75 -4.32
C ARG A 78 -5.99 12.69 -3.34
N ASP A 79 -6.23 13.02 -2.08
CA ASP A 79 -5.14 13.12 -1.09
C ASP A 79 -4.55 11.75 -0.75
N LEU A 80 -5.40 10.72 -0.65
CA LEU A 80 -4.98 9.34 -0.40
C LEU A 80 -4.19 8.78 -1.57
N LEU A 81 -4.63 9.05 -2.81
CA LEU A 81 -3.92 8.61 -4.01
C LEU A 81 -2.56 9.30 -4.11
N LEU A 82 -2.45 10.60 -3.84
CA LEU A 82 -1.17 11.30 -3.87
C LEU A 82 -0.20 10.79 -2.79
N GLU A 83 -0.72 10.49 -1.60
CA GLU A 83 0.05 9.83 -0.53
C GLU A 83 0.53 8.44 -0.96
N TYR A 84 -0.38 7.64 -1.56
CA TYR A 84 -0.09 6.30 -2.07
C TYR A 84 1.02 6.31 -3.13
N LEU A 85 0.89 7.19 -4.13
CA LEU A 85 1.87 7.33 -5.23
C LEU A 85 3.26 7.73 -4.72
N ARG A 86 3.34 8.47 -3.61
CA ARG A 86 4.62 8.97 -3.08
C ARG A 86 5.36 7.92 -2.25
N HIS A 87 4.65 7.07 -1.52
CA HIS A 87 5.27 6.23 -0.49
C HIS A 87 5.00 4.73 -0.62
N PHE A 88 4.08 4.29 -1.48
CA PHE A 88 3.57 2.92 -1.49
C PHE A 88 3.75 2.20 -2.84
N VAL A 89 4.62 2.74 -3.70
CA VAL A 89 5.08 2.11 -4.93
C VAL A 89 6.57 1.83 -4.80
N LEU A 90 6.94 0.55 -4.85
CA LEU A 90 8.30 0.07 -4.67
C LEU A 90 8.80 -0.59 -5.94
N PHE A 91 10.12 -0.54 -6.13
CA PHE A 91 10.82 -1.22 -7.19
C PHE A 91 11.93 -2.06 -6.57
N GLU A 92 11.94 -3.34 -6.91
CA GLU A 92 13.01 -4.27 -6.55
C GLU A 92 13.68 -4.76 -7.82
N ASP A 93 14.99 -4.96 -7.76
CA ASP A 93 15.78 -5.47 -8.86
C ASP A 93 16.58 -6.69 -8.38
N ASP A 94 16.12 -7.88 -8.76
CA ASP A 94 16.78 -9.17 -8.50
C ASP A 94 17.07 -9.88 -9.83
N GLY A 95 17.68 -9.14 -10.77
CA GLY A 95 17.91 -9.59 -12.15
C GLY A 95 16.74 -9.34 -13.10
N ARG A 96 15.57 -8.96 -12.55
CA ARG A 96 14.45 -8.35 -13.27
C ARG A 96 13.84 -7.27 -12.40
N LEU A 97 13.54 -6.11 -12.99
CA LEU A 97 12.81 -5.04 -12.32
C LEU A 97 11.38 -5.51 -11.99
N VAL A 98 11.07 -5.62 -10.71
CA VAL A 98 9.74 -5.94 -10.17
C VAL A 98 9.17 -4.70 -9.51
N LYS A 99 8.01 -4.25 -9.99
CA LYS A 99 7.22 -3.21 -9.36
C LYS A 99 6.30 -3.83 -8.31
N LYS A 100 6.31 -3.34 -7.08
CA LYS A 100 5.38 -3.74 -6.02
C LYS A 100 4.56 -2.55 -5.58
N VAL A 101 3.31 -2.80 -5.20
CA VAL A 101 2.41 -1.77 -4.65
C VAL A 101 1.84 -2.31 -3.34
N ALA A 102 1.71 -1.44 -2.33
CA ALA A 102 1.29 -1.87 -1.00
C ALA A 102 -0.21 -2.24 -0.95
N GLY A 103 -0.56 -3.29 -0.22
CA GLY A 103 -1.95 -3.63 0.07
C GLY A 103 -2.61 -2.62 1.02
N TYR A 104 -3.94 -2.64 1.09
CA TYR A 104 -4.70 -1.70 1.94
C TYR A 104 -4.27 -1.75 3.41
N HIS A 105 -3.98 -2.94 3.94
CA HIS A 105 -3.57 -3.12 5.34
C HIS A 105 -2.23 -2.43 5.61
N GLN A 106 -1.26 -2.56 4.71
CA GLN A 106 0.03 -1.87 4.81
C GLN A 106 -0.14 -0.36 4.70
N PHE A 107 -0.97 0.11 3.76
CA PHE A 107 -1.25 1.55 3.59
C PHE A 107 -1.82 2.16 4.87
N HIS A 108 -2.86 1.57 5.44
CA HIS A 108 -3.49 2.08 6.65
C HIS A 108 -2.62 1.88 7.91
N ALA A 109 -1.85 0.78 8.00
CA ALA A 109 -0.91 0.56 9.09
C ALA A 109 0.18 1.64 9.11
N VAL A 110 0.82 1.94 7.97
CA VAL A 110 1.84 2.99 7.89
C VAL A 110 1.25 4.34 8.30
N ARG A 111 0.06 4.71 7.81
CA ARG A 111 -0.60 5.98 8.18
C ARG A 111 -0.88 6.06 9.67
N ALA A 112 -1.37 4.98 10.28
CA ALA A 112 -1.59 4.91 11.72
C ALA A 112 -0.28 5.07 12.51
N VAL A 113 0.80 4.41 12.08
CA VAL A 113 2.11 4.51 12.73
C VAL A 113 2.70 5.91 12.59
N VAL A 114 2.65 6.52 11.40
CA VAL A 114 3.14 7.89 11.18
C VAL A 114 2.40 8.86 12.11
N ASN A 115 1.08 8.77 12.18
CA ASN A 115 0.28 9.60 13.10
C ASN A 115 0.67 9.39 14.56
N SER A 116 0.87 8.13 14.98
CA SER A 116 1.30 7.81 16.35
C SER A 116 2.68 8.40 16.67
N VAL A 117 3.64 8.24 15.75
CA VAL A 117 5.00 8.79 15.89
C VAL A 117 4.98 10.30 16.01
N LEU A 118 4.19 11.00 15.18
CA LEU A 118 4.06 12.46 15.23
C LEU A 118 3.46 12.94 16.55
N GLN A 119 2.45 12.25 17.06
CA GLN A 119 1.85 12.56 18.36
C GLN A 119 2.82 12.31 19.52
N ALA A 120 3.60 11.23 19.45
CA ALA A 120 4.55 10.85 20.50
C ALA A 120 5.83 11.69 20.50
N SER A 121 6.26 12.21 19.34
CA SER A 121 7.50 13.00 19.18
C SER A 121 7.29 14.51 19.33
N GLY A 122 6.05 14.99 19.18
CA GLY A 122 5.72 16.41 19.22
C GLY A 122 5.95 17.08 20.58
N PRO A 123 6.16 18.41 20.62
CA PRO A 123 6.42 19.16 21.85
C PRO A 123 5.31 19.00 22.91
N GLY A 124 4.05 18.82 22.48
CA GLY A 124 2.88 18.61 23.32
C GLY A 124 2.53 17.15 23.63
N ALA A 125 3.41 16.19 23.36
CA ALA A 125 3.14 14.77 23.61
C ALA A 125 2.76 14.51 25.08
N ASP A 126 1.69 13.74 25.30
CA ASP A 126 1.27 13.27 26.63
C ASP A 126 2.46 12.59 27.32
N PRO A 127 2.83 12.99 28.55
CA PRO A 127 3.95 12.39 29.28
C PRO A 127 3.91 10.86 29.37
N ARG A 128 2.72 10.25 29.33
CA ARG A 128 2.55 8.79 29.33
C ARG A 128 3.02 8.13 28.03
N TRP A 129 2.96 8.85 26.91
CA TRP A 129 3.17 8.34 25.55
C TRP A 129 4.33 9.01 24.82
N ARG A 130 4.95 10.04 25.40
CA ARG A 130 6.11 10.73 24.85
C ARG A 130 7.23 9.76 24.48
N GLY A 131 7.65 9.79 23.22
CA GLY A 131 8.67 8.90 22.65
C GLY A 131 8.24 7.45 22.45
N LYS A 132 6.96 7.09 22.66
CA LYS A 132 6.45 5.73 22.50
C LYS A 132 5.65 5.63 21.19
N GLY A 133 6.19 4.93 20.19
CA GLY A 133 5.53 4.75 18.89
C GLY A 133 4.32 3.82 18.94
N GLY A 134 4.53 2.55 19.29
CA GLY A 134 3.45 1.56 19.37
C GLY A 134 3.87 0.18 18.87
N VAL A 135 2.88 -0.69 18.66
CA VAL A 135 3.06 -2.05 18.15
C VAL A 135 2.07 -2.29 17.01
N VAL A 136 2.57 -2.82 15.89
CA VAL A 136 1.73 -3.27 14.78
C VAL A 136 1.79 -4.79 14.68
N TRP A 137 0.63 -5.44 14.64
CA TRP A 137 0.54 -6.90 14.56
C TRP A 137 0.09 -7.34 13.17
N HIS A 138 0.87 -8.24 12.59
CA HIS A 138 0.64 -8.80 11.26
C HIS A 138 0.76 -10.31 11.28
N THR A 139 -0.03 -10.98 10.45
CA THR A 139 0.16 -12.39 10.14
C THR A 139 1.47 -12.59 9.35
N GLN A 140 1.97 -13.83 9.34
CA GLN A 140 3.12 -14.19 8.50
C GLN A 140 2.74 -14.07 7.01
N GLY A 141 3.65 -13.55 6.19
CA GLY A 141 3.41 -13.34 4.76
C GLY A 141 2.61 -12.08 4.41
N ALA A 142 2.23 -11.25 5.37
CA ALA A 142 1.48 -10.00 5.12
C ALA A 142 2.30 -8.88 4.44
N GLY A 143 3.59 -9.10 4.18
CA GLY A 143 4.49 -8.13 3.54
C GLY A 143 5.04 -7.09 4.51
N LYS A 144 5.52 -7.50 5.69
CA LYS A 144 6.04 -6.57 6.71
C LYS A 144 7.24 -5.75 6.21
N SER A 145 8.12 -6.33 5.40
CA SER A 145 9.27 -5.61 4.83
C SER A 145 8.84 -4.44 3.94
N ILE A 146 7.84 -4.66 3.07
CA ILE A 146 7.22 -3.59 2.26
C ILE A 146 6.65 -2.49 3.16
N GLU A 147 5.93 -2.86 4.21
CA GLU A 147 5.37 -1.89 5.16
C GLU A 147 6.46 -1.05 5.83
N MET A 148 7.54 -1.68 6.30
CA MET A 148 8.65 -0.97 6.95
C MET A 148 9.36 -0.02 5.98
N THR A 149 9.54 -0.40 4.72
CA THR A 149 10.11 0.48 3.68
C THR A 149 9.20 1.68 3.41
N CYS A 150 7.89 1.45 3.26
CA CYS A 150 6.91 2.54 3.09
C CYS A 150 6.89 3.47 4.30
N LEU A 151 6.94 2.91 5.52
CA LEU A 151 6.99 3.68 6.77
C LEU A 151 8.26 4.55 6.85
N ALA A 152 9.41 3.97 6.52
CA ALA A 152 10.67 4.70 6.51
C ALA A 152 10.62 5.88 5.54
N GLY A 153 10.18 5.65 4.31
CA GLY A 153 10.01 6.70 3.31
C GLY A 153 9.02 7.79 3.74
N ALA A 154 7.89 7.41 4.34
CA ALA A 154 6.89 8.34 4.83
C ALA A 154 7.44 9.22 5.96
N LEU A 155 8.13 8.65 6.96
CA LEU A 155 8.72 9.40 8.07
C LEU A 155 9.87 10.31 7.62
N MET A 156 10.74 9.84 6.72
CA MET A 156 11.85 10.63 6.17
C MET A 156 11.35 11.86 5.40
N ALA A 157 10.27 11.71 4.64
CA ALA A 157 9.69 12.79 3.85
C ALA A 157 8.75 13.71 4.65
N HIS A 158 8.34 13.32 5.86
CA HIS A 158 7.36 14.07 6.63
C HIS A 158 7.96 15.38 7.16
N PRO A 159 7.40 16.57 6.84
CA PRO A 159 8.01 17.87 7.20
C PRO A 159 8.23 18.04 8.70
N ALA A 160 7.30 17.56 9.53
CA ALA A 160 7.41 17.66 10.99
C ALA A 160 8.51 16.76 11.60
N MET A 161 9.02 15.78 10.86
CA MET A 161 10.05 14.86 11.35
C MET A 161 11.47 15.33 11.06
N GLY A 162 11.65 16.30 10.16
CA GLY A 162 12.96 16.91 9.89
C GLY A 162 14.04 15.93 9.40
N ASN A 163 13.66 14.92 8.60
CA ASN A 163 14.54 13.84 8.13
C ASN A 163 15.21 13.06 9.30
N PRO A 164 14.44 12.26 10.05
CA PRO A 164 14.93 11.57 11.23
C PRO A 164 15.86 10.41 10.88
N THR A 165 16.74 10.05 11.81
CA THR A 165 17.49 8.79 11.76
C THR A 165 16.57 7.63 12.10
N LEU A 166 16.52 6.62 11.23
CA LEU A 166 15.78 5.39 11.46
C LEU A 166 16.75 4.25 11.77
N VAL A 167 16.49 3.53 12.87
CA VAL A 167 17.25 2.33 13.25
C VAL A 167 16.33 1.13 13.08
N VAL A 168 16.65 0.27 12.12
CA VAL A 168 15.92 -0.98 11.86
C VAL A 168 16.66 -2.13 12.49
N VAL A 169 15.98 -2.89 13.36
CA VAL A 169 16.54 -4.07 14.03
C VAL A 169 15.74 -5.27 13.56
N THR A 170 16.44 -6.23 12.95
CA THR A 170 15.91 -7.52 12.51
C THR A 170 16.68 -8.64 13.22
N ASP A 171 16.02 -9.76 13.48
CA ASP A 171 16.62 -10.96 14.08
C ASP A 171 17.40 -11.82 13.05
N ARG A 172 17.35 -11.43 11.77
CA ARG A 172 18.02 -12.11 10.64
C ARG A 172 19.00 -11.18 9.94
N ASN A 173 20.13 -11.73 9.52
CA ASN A 173 21.12 -10.98 8.72
C ASN A 173 20.65 -10.68 7.30
N ASP A 174 19.83 -11.59 6.73
CA ASP A 174 19.22 -11.41 5.42
C ASP A 174 17.72 -11.20 5.60
N LEU A 175 17.24 -10.04 5.15
CA LEU A 175 15.82 -9.75 4.99
C LEU A 175 15.48 -10.05 3.53
N ASP A 176 14.87 -11.21 3.29
CA ASP A 176 14.33 -11.60 1.98
C ASP A 176 13.35 -10.55 1.41
#